data_AF-A0A5R8W6C1-F1
#
_entry.id   AF-A0A5R8W6C1-F1
#
_cell.length_a   1.000
_cell.length_b   1.000
_cell.length_c   1.000
_cell.angle_alpha   90.00
_cell.angle_beta   90.00
_cell.angle_gamma   90.00
#
_symmetry.space_group_name_H-M   'P 1'
#
loop_
_entity.id
_entity.type
_entity.pdbx_description
1 polymer ?
#
loop_
_entity_poly.entity_id
_entity_poly.type
_entity_poly.pdbx_seq_one_letter_code
_entity_poly.pdbx_strand_id
1 'polypeptide(L)'
;MSDITVRHNAGRQRFELLDAGNVIGKAAYKEFDGGASPQRIFYHTVVNEEYGGQGLAGRLATVALDETAGAGVGIVPVCPFIKKFLTKHPEYSESVVPVKPAHLEFLDAALSARARA
;
A
#
# COMPACT_ATOMS: atom_id res chain seq x y z
N MET A 1 19.94 -7.32 -17.27
CA MET A 1 19.16 -6.12 -16.90
C MET A 1 17.90 -6.62 -16.22
N SER A 2 17.72 -6.36 -14.93
CA SER A 2 16.50 -6.74 -14.22
C SER A 2 15.33 -5.90 -14.74
N ASP A 3 14.25 -6.57 -15.15
CA ASP A 3 13.04 -5.91 -15.63
C ASP A 3 12.10 -5.64 -14.45
N ILE A 4 12.45 -4.60 -13.69
CA ILE A 4 11.73 -4.23 -12.48
C ILE A 4 10.56 -3.31 -12.84
N THR A 5 9.34 -3.78 -12.63
CA THR A 5 8.10 -3.03 -12.87
C THR A 5 7.18 -3.04 -11.65
N VAL A 6 6.24 -2.10 -11.58
CA VAL A 6 5.18 -2.08 -10.57
C VAL A 6 3.84 -2.16 -11.29
N ARG A 7 2.94 -3.03 -10.80
CA ARG A 7 1.59 -3.20 -11.33
C ARG A 7 0.56 -2.97 -10.22
N HIS A 8 -0.48 -2.21 -10.51
CA HIS A 8 -1.68 -2.19 -9.67
C HIS A 8 -2.56 -3.41 -9.96
N ASN A 9 -2.78 -4.25 -8.95
CA ASN A 9 -3.67 -5.40 -9.01
C ASN A 9 -4.90 -5.13 -8.12
N ALA A 10 -5.83 -4.31 -8.64
CA ALA A 10 -7.04 -3.92 -7.94
C ALA A 10 -7.89 -5.12 -7.50
N GLY A 11 -8.00 -6.17 -8.33
CA GLY A 11 -8.72 -7.40 -7.99
C GLY A 11 -8.15 -8.15 -6.79
N ARG A 12 -6.88 -7.90 -6.42
CA ARG A 12 -6.23 -8.43 -5.21
C ARG A 12 -6.00 -7.37 -4.13
N GLN A 13 -6.46 -6.14 -4.36
CA GLN A 13 -6.25 -4.97 -3.51
C GLN A 13 -4.78 -4.79 -3.10
N ARG A 14 -3.88 -4.82 -4.10
CA ARG A 14 -2.44 -4.64 -3.86
C ARG A 14 -1.71 -4.07 -5.07
N PHE A 15 -0.63 -3.36 -4.81
CA PHE A 15 0.40 -3.09 -5.80
C PHE A 15 1.44 -4.20 -5.74
N GLU A 16 1.93 -4.65 -6.88
CA GLU A 16 2.89 -5.74 -7.02
C GLU A 16 4.16 -5.20 -7.64
N LEU A 17 5.30 -5.50 -7.01
CA LEU A 17 6.61 -5.29 -7.61
C LEU A 17 6.98 -6.57 -8.35
N LEU A 18 7.36 -6.44 -9.62
CA LEU A 18 7.70 -7.57 -10.48
C LEU A 18 9.14 -7.50 -10.94
N ASP A 19 9.77 -8.66 -11.09
CA ASP A 19 11.04 -8.84 -11.80
C ASP A 19 10.83 -9.85 -12.93
N ALA A 20 10.95 -9.39 -14.18
CA ALA A 20 10.66 -10.19 -15.38
C ALA A 20 9.29 -10.91 -15.30
N GLY A 21 8.28 -10.23 -14.75
CA GLY A 21 6.91 -10.75 -14.58
C GLY A 21 6.66 -11.57 -13.31
N ASN A 22 7.68 -11.90 -12.53
CA ASN A 22 7.52 -12.61 -11.26
C ASN A 22 7.27 -11.63 -10.12
N VAL A 23 6.26 -11.87 -9.28
CA VAL A 23 5.96 -10.99 -8.14
C VAL A 23 7.02 -11.17 -7.04
N ILE A 24 7.83 -10.15 -6.82
CA ILE A 24 8.92 -10.10 -5.83
C ILE A 24 8.60 -9.19 -4.65
N GLY A 25 7.46 -8.49 -4.66
CA GLY A 25 7.04 -7.63 -3.57
C GLY A 25 5.59 -7.19 -3.72
N LYS A 26 5.01 -6.67 -2.64
CA LYS A 26 3.64 -6.16 -2.62
C LYS A 26 3.44 -5.04 -1.60
N ALA A 27 2.60 -4.08 -1.95
CA ALA A 27 1.98 -3.14 -1.03
C ALA A 27 0.48 -3.42 -1.02
N ALA A 28 0.02 -4.15 0.00
CA ALA A 28 -1.36 -4.55 0.17
C ALA A 28 -2.16 -3.46 0.87
N TYR A 29 -3.37 -3.22 0.37
CA TYR A 29 -4.30 -2.27 0.93
C TYR A 29 -5.69 -2.89 1.10
N LYS A 30 -6.54 -2.20 1.86
CA LYS A 30 -7.98 -2.42 1.85
C LYS A 30 -8.69 -1.11 1.54
N GLU A 31 -9.68 -1.19 0.68
CA GLU A 31 -10.58 -0.07 0.42
C GLU A 31 -11.47 0.13 1.64
N PHE A 32 -11.59 1.37 2.06
CA PHE A 32 -12.40 1.78 3.19
C PHE A 32 -13.27 2.95 2.76
N ASP A 33 -14.57 2.83 3.00
CA ASP A 33 -15.49 3.93 2.78
C ASP A 33 -15.37 4.92 3.95
N GLY A 34 -14.64 6.02 3.70
CA GLY A 34 -14.42 7.09 4.65
C GLY A 34 -15.55 8.12 4.70
N GLY A 35 -16.66 7.88 3.99
CA GLY A 35 -17.78 8.81 3.84
C GLY A 35 -17.48 9.89 2.80
N ALA A 36 -16.86 11.01 3.22
CA ALA A 36 -16.65 12.16 2.34
C ALA A 36 -15.73 11.88 1.15
N SER A 37 -14.81 10.92 1.30
CA SER A 37 -13.91 10.47 0.25
C SER A 37 -13.47 9.02 0.48
N PRO A 38 -13.26 8.24 -0.60
CA PRO A 38 -12.75 6.88 -0.50
C PRO A 38 -11.33 6.87 0.08
N GLN A 39 -10.97 5.79 0.78
CA GLN A 39 -9.67 5.65 1.42
C GLN A 39 -9.06 4.27 1.12
N ARG A 40 -7.73 4.20 1.11
CA ARG A 40 -6.96 2.94 1.05
C ARG A 40 -6.12 2.79 2.31
N ILE A 41 -6.41 1.74 3.06
CA ILE A 41 -5.67 1.33 4.26
C ILE A 41 -4.49 0.47 3.83
N PHE A 42 -3.30 1.08 3.73
CA PHE A 42 -2.07 0.35 3.48
C PHE A 42 -1.60 -0.35 4.76
N TYR A 43 -1.81 -1.65 4.85
CA TYR A 43 -1.57 -2.42 6.08
C TYR A 43 -0.33 -3.30 6.03
N HIS A 44 0.15 -3.66 4.84
CA HIS A 44 1.30 -4.55 4.71
C HIS A 44 2.09 -4.28 3.44
N THR A 45 3.37 -3.94 3.59
CA THR A 45 4.31 -3.77 2.49
C THR A 45 5.50 -4.69 2.73
N VAL A 46 5.87 -5.47 1.71
CA VAL A 46 6.99 -6.42 1.78
C VAL A 46 7.63 -6.56 0.41
N VAL A 47 8.95 -6.71 0.38
CA VAL A 47 9.74 -7.12 -0.78
C VAL A 47 10.52 -8.35 -0.35
N ASN A 48 10.68 -9.32 -1.25
CA ASN A 48 11.43 -10.54 -1.02
C ASN A 48 12.85 -10.20 -0.52
N GLU A 49 13.34 -10.95 0.45
CA GLU A 49 14.59 -10.65 1.14
C GLU A 49 15.81 -10.64 0.20
N GLU A 50 15.81 -11.51 -0.81
CA GLU A 50 16.82 -11.57 -1.88
C GLU A 50 16.93 -10.26 -2.68
N TYR A 51 15.89 -9.43 -2.64
CA TYR A 51 15.80 -8.13 -3.29
C TYR A 51 15.99 -6.96 -2.31
N GLY A 52 16.41 -7.25 -1.08
CA GLY A 52 16.68 -6.28 -0.02
C GLY A 52 17.83 -5.33 -0.36
N GLY A 53 17.83 -4.14 0.26
CA GLY A 53 18.91 -3.14 0.11
C GLY A 53 18.94 -2.37 -1.22
N GLN A 54 18.06 -2.68 -2.17
CA GLN A 54 18.06 -2.10 -3.53
C GLN A 54 17.10 -0.91 -3.70
N GLY A 55 16.51 -0.39 -2.63
CA GLY A 55 15.53 0.72 -2.68
C GLY A 55 14.16 0.35 -3.27
N LEU A 56 13.95 -0.93 -3.59
CA LEU A 56 12.75 -1.43 -4.28
C LEU A 56 11.45 -1.23 -3.50
N ALA A 57 11.49 -1.36 -2.17
CA ALA A 57 10.33 -1.09 -1.32
C ALA A 57 9.90 0.39 -1.38
N GLY A 58 10.87 1.31 -1.51
CA GLY A 58 10.60 2.73 -1.72
C GLY A 58 9.93 2.96 -3.07
N ARG A 59 10.48 2.38 -4.14
CA ARG A 59 9.91 2.47 -5.49
C ARG A 59 8.47 1.95 -5.56
N LEU A 60 8.20 0.82 -4.89
CA LEU A 60 6.86 0.25 -4.76
C LEU A 60 5.91 1.18 -4.01
N ALA A 61 6.36 1.78 -2.90
CA ALA A 61 5.55 2.72 -2.13
C ALA A 61 5.27 4.01 -2.92
N THR A 62 6.27 4.60 -3.59
CA THR A 62 6.07 5.79 -4.44
C THR A 62 4.95 5.56 -5.44
N VAL A 63 5.04 4.49 -6.25
CA VAL A 63 4.00 4.22 -7.26
C VAL A 63 2.63 3.98 -6.62
N ALA A 64 2.58 3.23 -5.52
CA ALA A 64 1.32 2.93 -4.84
C ALA A 64 0.64 4.18 -4.24
N LEU A 65 1.44 5.09 -3.67
CA LEU A 65 0.95 6.32 -3.05
C LEU A 65 0.65 7.40 -4.08
N ASP A 66 1.45 7.54 -5.14
CA ASP A 66 1.20 8.44 -6.27
C ASP A 66 -0.14 8.12 -6.94
N GLU A 67 -0.38 6.86 -7.26
CA GLU A 67 -1.63 6.46 -7.90
C GLU A 67 -2.84 6.65 -6.95
N THR A 68 -2.64 6.41 -5.66
CA THR A 68 -3.70 6.60 -4.65
C THR A 68 -4.03 8.08 -4.48
N ALA A 69 -3.03 8.94 -4.32
CA ALA A 69 -3.21 10.38 -4.20
C ALA A 69 -3.76 11.01 -5.50
N GLY A 70 -3.24 10.60 -6.65
CA GLY A 70 -3.69 11.07 -7.97
C GLY A 70 -5.14 10.67 -8.29
N ALA A 71 -5.64 9.58 -7.69
CA ALA A 71 -7.04 9.17 -7.78
C ALA A 71 -7.96 9.93 -6.78
N GLY A 72 -7.42 10.85 -5.98
CA GLY A 72 -8.17 11.55 -4.92
C GLY A 72 -8.61 10.63 -3.77
N VAL A 73 -7.92 9.49 -3.60
CA VAL A 73 -8.22 8.50 -2.56
C VAL A 73 -7.30 8.75 -1.36
N GLY A 74 -7.86 8.78 -0.15
CA GLY A 74 -7.10 9.01 1.07
C GLY A 74 -6.12 7.87 1.40
N ILE A 75 -4.90 8.21 1.78
CA ILE A 75 -3.85 7.26 2.20
C ILE A 75 -3.95 7.06 3.72
N VAL A 76 -4.34 5.86 4.16
CA VAL A 76 -4.33 5.49 5.59
C VAL A 76 -3.13 4.58 5.87
N PRO A 77 -2.06 5.06 6.53
CA PRO A 77 -0.81 4.33 6.67
C PRO A 77 -0.80 3.47 7.94
N VAL A 78 -1.39 2.26 7.91
CA VAL A 78 -1.30 1.31 9.04
C VAL A 78 0.07 0.65 9.09
N CYS A 79 0.62 0.28 7.93
CA CYS A 79 1.92 -0.36 7.78
C CYS A 79 3.05 0.54 8.32
N PRO A 80 3.91 0.04 9.24
CA PRO A 80 5.03 0.83 9.78
C PRO A 80 6.00 1.35 8.71
N PHE A 81 6.21 0.57 7.64
CA PHE A 81 7.04 1.00 6.52
C PHE A 81 6.46 2.24 5.83
N ILE A 82 5.17 2.23 5.52
CA ILE A 82 4.50 3.37 4.86
C ILE A 82 4.47 4.58 5.78
N LYS A 83 4.24 4.41 7.10
CA LYS A 83 4.35 5.52 8.07
C LYS A 83 5.73 6.18 8.00
N LYS A 84 6.81 5.39 8.04
CA LYS A 84 8.18 5.88 7.96
C LYS A 84 8.50 6.49 6.59
N PHE A 85 7.94 5.93 5.51
CA PHE A 85 8.08 6.49 4.17
C PHE A 85 7.48 7.91 4.12
N LEU A 86 6.23 8.09 4.56
CA LEU A 86 5.56 9.39 4.56
C LEU A 86 6.30 10.48 5.36
N THR A 87 7.03 10.14 6.43
CA THR A 87 7.86 11.13 7.15
C THR A 87 8.97 11.76 6.30
N LYS A 88 9.39 11.08 5.22
CA LYS A 88 10.41 11.56 4.28
C LYS A 88 9.82 12.13 2.99
N HIS A 89 8.52 12.01 2.83
CA HIS A 89 7.78 12.33 1.61
C HIS A 89 6.58 13.25 1.93
N PRO A 90 6.83 14.51 2.31
CA PRO A 90 5.79 15.46 2.71
C PRO A 90 4.86 15.85 1.56
N GLU A 91 5.20 15.55 0.30
CA GLU A 91 4.35 15.74 -0.88
C GLU A 91 2.98 15.04 -0.76
N TYR A 92 2.88 13.98 0.05
CA TYR A 92 1.62 13.26 0.27
C TYR A 92 0.76 13.84 1.40
N SER A 93 1.21 14.88 2.11
CA SER A 93 0.56 15.33 3.37
C SER A 93 -0.94 15.61 3.21
N GLU A 94 -1.34 16.21 2.09
CA GLU A 94 -2.75 16.51 1.78
C GLU A 94 -3.60 15.25 1.52
N SER A 95 -2.97 14.16 1.10
CA SER A 95 -3.64 12.87 0.84
C SER A 95 -3.60 11.93 2.04
N VAL A 96 -2.80 12.23 3.07
CA VAL A 96 -2.66 11.36 4.25
C VAL A 96 -3.86 11.55 5.19
N VAL A 97 -4.52 10.44 5.49
CA VAL A 97 -5.60 10.37 6.47
C VAL A 97 -5.07 9.71 7.74
N PRO A 98 -5.22 10.36 8.93
CA PRO A 98 -4.84 9.76 10.20
C PRO A 98 -5.51 8.40 10.42
N VAL A 99 -4.76 7.45 10.97
CA VAL A 99 -5.30 6.13 11.32
C VAL A 99 -6.28 6.30 12.49
N LYS A 100 -7.54 5.90 12.30
CA LYS A 100 -8.62 5.93 13.30
C LYS A 100 -8.96 4.50 13.75
N PRO A 101 -9.58 4.32 14.94
CA PRO A 101 -10.03 3.00 15.41
C PRO A 101 -10.88 2.24 14.38
N ALA A 102 -11.82 2.93 13.73
CA ALA A 102 -12.67 2.34 12.68
C ALA A 102 -11.88 1.71 11.52
N HIS A 103 -10.72 2.25 11.16
CA HIS A 103 -9.86 1.66 10.12
C HIS A 103 -9.28 0.31 10.59
N LEU A 104 -8.90 0.22 11.87
CA LEU A 104 -8.31 -0.98 12.44
C LEU A 104 -9.35 -2.09 12.64
N GLU A 105 -10.53 -1.72 13.14
CA GLU A 105 -11.67 -2.64 13.32
C GLU A 105 -12.11 -3.22 11.97
N PHE A 106 -12.25 -2.36 10.95
CA PHE A 106 -12.56 -2.80 9.60
C PHE A 106 -11.48 -3.72 9.02
N LEU A 107 -10.20 -3.34 9.17
CA LEU A 107 -9.09 -4.13 8.66
C LEU A 107 -9.05 -5.52 9.30
N ASP A 108 -9.23 -5.61 10.62
CA ASP A 108 -9.28 -6.89 11.34
C ASP A 108 -10.41 -7.78 10.80
N ALA A 109 -11.62 -7.25 10.67
CA ALA A 109 -12.76 -7.97 10.12
C ALA A 109 -12.50 -8.46 8.68
N ALA A 110 -11.95 -7.58 7.82
CA ALA A 110 -11.69 -7.87 6.42
C ALA A 110 -10.58 -8.91 6.21
N LEU A 111 -9.59 -8.97 7.10
CA LEU A 111 -8.51 -9.97 7.03
C LEU A 111 -8.94 -11.31 7.64
N SER A 112 -9.70 -11.28 8.73
CA SER A 112 -10.24 -12.48 9.37
C SER A 112 -11.24 -13.23 8.48
N ALA A 113 -12.08 -12.52 7.73
CA ALA A 113 -13.01 -13.13 6.78
C ALA A 113 -12.28 -13.90 5.66
N ARG A 114 -11.10 -13.44 5.24
CA ARG A 114 -10.29 -14.09 4.21
C ARG A 114 -9.57 -15.34 4.71
N ALA A 115 -9.30 -15.44 6.02
CA ALA A 115 -8.68 -16.63 6.60
C ALA A 115 -9.67 -17.82 6.71
N ARG A 116 -10.97 -17.58 6.56
CA ARG A 116 -12.04 -18.59 6.69
C ARG A 116 -12.60 -19.09 5.36
N ALA A 117 -12.14 -18.55 4.23
CA ALA A 117 -12.54 -18.94 2.88
C ALA A 117 -11.38 -19.68 2.18
#